data_AF-A0A1X7TS41-F1
#
_entry.id   AF-A0A1X7TS41-F1
#
_cell.length_a   1.000
_cell.length_b   1.000
_cell.length_c   1.000
_cell.angle_alpha   90.00
_cell.angle_beta   90.00
_cell.angle_gamma   90.00
#
_symmetry.space_group_name_H-M   'P 1'
#
loop_
_entity.id
_entity.type
_entity.pdbx_description
1 polymer ?
#
loop_
_entity_poly.entity_id
_entity_poly.type
_entity_poly.pdbx_seq_one_letter_code
_entity_poly.pdbx_strand_id
1 'polypeptide(L)'
;MDRFSSYFGLKLALLVFSATEQVSVTLQHHDINAQEALAAVKTAVCYLNRQRSDDAFNLIYDLVLQEAAEKGLQQPTLPRQRKIPRRIDDWSKNHTFFSPKEFFRGQYFEVLDVLKGELIRRFDQPTFAILREMEKILIDSCNEKNIVFIYRNKNPVCQQLGYKQTYHSTRNAIKCH
;
A
#
# COMPACT_ATOMS: atom_id res chain seq x y z
N MET A 1 20.04 -20.87 4.97
CA MET A 1 19.70 -19.52 5.49
C MET A 1 20.22 -19.44 6.90
N ASP A 2 20.80 -18.30 7.28
CA ASP A 2 21.21 -18.07 8.66
C ASP A 2 19.99 -18.05 9.59
N ARG A 3 20.13 -18.61 10.80
CA ARG A 3 19.01 -18.72 11.76
C ARG A 3 18.45 -17.36 12.15
N PHE A 4 19.33 -16.37 12.32
CA PHE A 4 18.94 -14.99 12.58
C PHE A 4 18.13 -14.38 11.43
N SER A 5 18.59 -14.55 10.18
CA SER A 5 17.89 -14.03 9.00
C SER A 5 16.48 -14.61 8.89
N SER A 6 16.30 -15.88 9.22
CA SER A 6 14.98 -16.52 9.25
C SER A 6 14.09 -15.92 10.35
N TYR A 7 14.65 -15.70 11.54
CA TYR A 7 13.93 -15.12 12.67
C TYR A 7 13.51 -13.66 12.41
N PHE A 8 14.41 -12.85 11.87
CA PHE A 8 14.11 -11.48 11.44
C PHE A 8 13.02 -11.48 10.36
N GLY A 9 13.10 -12.38 9.37
CA GLY A 9 12.08 -12.53 8.34
C GLY A 9 10.70 -12.87 8.91
N LEU A 10 10.62 -13.76 9.91
CA LEU A 10 9.36 -14.08 10.59
C LEU A 10 8.78 -12.88 11.34
N LYS A 11 9.63 -12.09 12.01
CA LYS A 11 9.21 -10.88 12.73
C LYS A 11 8.73 -9.78 11.78
N LEU A 12 9.42 -9.61 10.66
CA LEU A 12 9.00 -8.72 9.58
C LEU A 12 7.67 -9.19 8.98
N ALA A 13 7.53 -10.48 8.71
CA ALA A 13 6.28 -11.06 8.19
C ALA A 13 5.12 -10.84 9.17
N LEU A 14 5.33 -11.04 10.48
CA LEU A 14 4.31 -10.78 11.49
C LEU A 14 3.82 -9.32 11.47
N LEU A 15 4.75 -8.35 11.39
CA LEU A 15 4.41 -6.93 11.31
C LEU A 15 3.57 -6.63 10.07
N VAL A 16 4.02 -7.13 8.92
CA VAL A 16 3.42 -6.85 7.61
C VAL A 16 2.06 -7.53 7.50
N PHE A 17 1.97 -8.80 7.90
CA PHE A 17 0.73 -9.57 7.89
C PHE A 17 -0.30 -9.03 8.88
N SER A 18 0.12 -8.50 10.03
CA SER A 18 -0.82 -7.86 10.95
C SER A 18 -1.58 -6.71 10.28
N ALA A 19 -0.90 -5.91 9.46
CA ALA A 19 -1.54 -4.81 8.73
C ALA A 19 -2.42 -5.30 7.57
N THR A 20 -1.94 -6.28 6.81
CA THR A 20 -2.69 -6.79 5.65
C THR A 20 -3.88 -7.66 6.05
N GLU A 21 -3.82 -8.33 7.19
CA GLU A 21 -4.90 -9.15 7.71
C GLU A 21 -6.13 -8.29 8.03
N GLN A 22 -5.93 -7.11 8.64
CA GLN A 22 -7.03 -6.18 8.91
C GLN A 22 -7.73 -5.75 7.62
N VAL A 23 -6.96 -5.46 6.57
CA VAL A 23 -7.52 -5.15 5.25
C VAL A 23 -8.25 -6.36 4.66
N SER A 24 -7.64 -7.54 4.74
CA SER A 24 -8.22 -8.80 4.23
C SER A 24 -9.57 -9.11 4.88
N VAL A 25 -9.64 -9.06 6.22
CA VAL A 25 -10.88 -9.28 6.99
C VAL A 25 -11.94 -8.26 6.61
N THR A 26 -11.57 -6.99 6.46
CA THR A 26 -12.50 -5.94 6.06
C THR A 26 -13.06 -6.25 4.67
N LEU A 27 -12.19 -6.49 3.68
CA LEU A 27 -12.57 -6.74 2.29
C LEU A 27 -13.42 -8.00 2.08
N GLN A 28 -13.34 -8.96 2.99
CA GLN A 28 -14.11 -10.20 2.94
C GLN A 28 -15.46 -10.09 3.68
N HIS A 29 -15.73 -8.97 4.34
CA HIS A 29 -17.00 -8.76 5.01
C HIS A 29 -18.14 -8.64 3.98
N HIS A 30 -19.24 -9.38 4.21
CA HIS A 30 -20.36 -9.49 3.25
C HIS A 30 -21.04 -8.15 2.93
N ASP A 31 -21.06 -7.23 3.88
CA ASP A 31 -21.71 -5.92 3.75
C ASP A 31 -20.76 -4.76 3.39
N ILE A 32 -19.55 -5.06 2.88
CA ILE A 32 -18.57 -4.02 2.60
C ILE A 32 -18.96 -3.15 1.40
N ASN A 33 -18.83 -1.83 1.56
CA ASN A 33 -18.94 -0.87 0.46
C ASN A 33 -17.56 -0.37 -0.06
N ALA A 34 -17.52 0.31 -1.20
CA ALA A 34 -16.27 0.70 -1.83
C ALA A 34 -15.54 1.83 -1.05
N GLN A 35 -16.28 2.67 -0.32
CA GLN A 35 -15.68 3.67 0.57
C GLN A 35 -14.97 3.03 1.76
N GLU A 36 -15.59 2.04 2.40
CA GLU A 36 -15.02 1.25 3.50
C GLU A 36 -13.78 0.48 3.06
N ALA A 37 -13.87 -0.20 1.92
CA ALA A 37 -12.71 -0.89 1.32
C ALA A 37 -11.54 0.06 1.10
N LEU A 38 -11.81 1.25 0.56
CA LEU A 38 -10.77 2.26 0.35
C LEU A 38 -10.23 2.84 1.66
N ALA A 39 -11.07 3.03 2.66
CA ALA A 39 -10.67 3.53 3.97
C ALA A 39 -9.76 2.53 4.70
N ALA A 40 -10.07 1.24 4.64
CA ALA A 40 -9.24 0.16 5.18
C ALA A 40 -7.85 0.14 4.52
N VAL A 41 -7.81 0.21 3.19
CA VAL A 41 -6.55 0.23 2.43
C VAL A 41 -5.73 1.48 2.74
N LYS A 42 -6.37 2.67 2.79
CA LYS A 42 -5.70 3.92 3.16
C LYS A 42 -5.10 3.85 4.56
N THR A 43 -5.82 3.23 5.50
CA THR A 43 -5.35 3.03 6.87
C THR A 43 -4.11 2.16 6.90
N ALA A 44 -4.11 1.04 6.17
CA ALA A 44 -2.94 0.18 6.04
C ALA A 44 -1.75 0.90 5.38
N VAL A 45 -1.98 1.67 4.30
CA VAL A 45 -0.92 2.49 3.66
C VAL A 45 -0.35 3.53 4.63
N CYS A 46 -1.20 4.20 5.41
CA CYS A 46 -0.76 5.13 6.46
C CYS A 46 0.10 4.43 7.52
N TYR A 47 -0.30 3.22 7.95
CA TYR A 47 0.49 2.40 8.87
C TYR A 47 1.86 2.05 8.28
N LEU A 48 1.91 1.53 7.04
CA LEU A 48 3.17 1.17 6.37
C LEU A 48 4.10 2.37 6.21
N ASN A 49 3.56 3.55 5.89
CA ASN A 49 4.36 4.78 5.80
C ASN A 49 4.99 5.17 7.15
N ARG A 50 4.27 4.98 8.27
CA ARG A 50 4.83 5.23 9.62
C ARG A 50 5.92 4.22 9.97
N GLN A 51 5.71 2.95 9.61
CA GLN A 51 6.69 1.88 9.79
C GLN A 51 7.94 2.10 8.93
N ARG A 52 7.81 2.83 7.82
CA ARG A 52 8.92 3.17 6.92
C ARG A 52 9.79 4.33 7.44
N SER A 53 10.13 4.30 8.72
CA SER A 53 11.05 5.24 9.38
C SER A 53 12.27 4.51 9.95
N ASP A 54 13.39 5.22 10.07
CA ASP A 54 14.61 4.67 10.67
C ASP A 54 14.40 4.31 12.14
N ASP A 55 13.59 5.10 12.85
CA ASP A 55 13.26 4.83 14.26
C ASP A 55 12.45 3.53 14.41
N ALA A 56 11.42 3.32 13.58
CA ALA A 56 10.65 2.09 13.58
C ALA A 56 11.51 0.87 13.23
N PHE A 57 12.41 1.01 12.25
CA PHE A 57 13.37 -0.03 11.92
C PHE A 57 14.29 -0.35 13.11
N ASN A 58 14.87 0.67 13.76
CA ASN A 58 15.76 0.47 14.90
C ASN A 58 15.06 -0.26 16.04
N LEU A 59 13.82 0.13 16.37
CA LEU A 59 13.01 -0.53 17.41
C LEU A 59 12.82 -2.02 17.13
N ILE A 60 12.46 -2.39 15.90
CA ILE A 60 12.28 -3.80 15.52
C ILE A 60 13.60 -4.54 15.53
N TYR A 61 14.65 -3.93 14.98
CA TYR A 61 15.96 -4.55 14.88
C TYR A 61 16.54 -4.85 16.27
N ASP A 62 16.43 -3.90 17.20
CA ASP A 62 16.91 -4.06 18.58
C ASP A 62 16.07 -5.07 19.36
N LEU A 63 14.74 -5.08 19.17
CA LEU A 63 13.86 -6.11 19.74
C LEU A 63 14.21 -7.51 19.23
N VAL A 64 14.43 -7.66 17.93
CA VAL A 64 14.83 -8.94 17.32
C VAL A 64 16.19 -9.37 17.82
N LEU A 65 17.15 -8.45 17.99
CA LEU A 65 18.46 -8.73 18.56
C LEU A 65 18.36 -9.26 20.00
N GLN A 66 17.54 -8.61 20.83
CA GLN A 66 17.32 -9.01 22.21
C GLN A 66 16.69 -10.41 22.28
N GLU A 67 15.59 -10.63 21.58
CA GLU A 67 14.90 -11.93 21.58
C GLU A 67 15.77 -13.04 20.97
N ALA A 68 16.60 -12.71 19.97
CA ALA A 68 17.56 -13.65 19.40
C ALA A 68 18.62 -14.06 20.42
N ALA A 69 19.14 -13.12 21.22
CA ALA A 69 20.08 -13.40 22.29
C ALA A 69 19.46 -14.28 23.39
N GLU A 70 18.23 -13.99 23.81
CA GLU A 70 17.47 -14.80 24.78
C GLU A 70 17.24 -16.23 24.28
N LYS A 71 17.07 -16.41 22.97
CA LYS A 71 16.87 -17.71 22.31
C LYS A 71 18.18 -18.41 21.93
N GLY A 72 19.34 -17.85 22.27
CA GLY A 72 20.65 -18.40 21.93
C GLY A 72 20.93 -18.47 20.43
N LEU A 73 20.31 -17.59 19.63
CA LEU A 73 20.56 -17.49 18.20
C LEU A 73 21.89 -16.79 17.93
N GLN A 74 22.51 -17.13 16.79
CA GLN A 74 23.73 -16.47 16.33
C GLN A 74 23.47 -15.00 16.01
N GLN A 75 24.48 -14.16 16.24
CA GLN A 75 24.43 -12.75 15.88
C GLN A 75 24.24 -12.54 14.37
N PRO A 76 23.66 -11.40 13.94
CA PRO A 76 23.49 -11.10 12.53
C PRO A 76 24.84 -11.04 11.81
N THR A 77 24.99 -11.87 10.80
CA THR A 77 26.14 -11.89 9.90
C THR A 77 25.73 -11.42 8.52
N LEU A 78 26.67 -10.79 7.80
CA LEU A 78 26.44 -10.46 6.39
C LEU A 78 26.39 -11.75 5.57
N PRO A 79 25.42 -11.89 4.64
CA PRO A 79 25.40 -13.03 3.73
C PRO A 79 26.70 -13.11 2.94
N ARG A 80 27.20 -14.34 2.71
CA ARG A 80 28.39 -14.55 1.89
C ARG A 80 28.17 -13.96 0.50
N GLN A 81 29.02 -13.00 0.12
CA GLN A 81 28.98 -12.42 -1.22
C GLN A 81 29.23 -13.52 -2.26
N ARG A 82 28.28 -13.67 -3.19
CA ARG A 82 28.45 -14.58 -4.33
C ARG A 82 29.42 -13.96 -5.31
N LYS A 83 30.47 -14.70 -5.66
CA LYS A 83 31.42 -14.29 -6.68
C LYS A 83 30.72 -14.34 -8.04
N ILE A 84 30.69 -13.22 -8.75
CA ILE A 84 30.14 -13.18 -10.11
C ILE A 84 31.06 -14.02 -11.01
N PRO A 85 30.50 -14.89 -11.87
CA PRO A 85 31.29 -15.59 -12.88
C PRO A 85 32.02 -14.59 -13.78
N ARG A 86 33.32 -14.78 -14.03
CA ARG A 86 34.16 -13.86 -14.82
C ARG A 86 33.58 -13.45 -16.18
N ARG A 87 32.71 -14.28 -16.77
CA ARG A 87 32.08 -14.02 -18.07
C ARG A 87 31.04 -12.89 -18.04
N ILE A 88 30.55 -12.51 -16.86
CA ILE A 88 29.48 -11.51 -16.63
C ILE A 88 30.04 -10.29 -15.87
N ASP A 89 31.34 -10.28 -15.56
CA ASP A 89 31.96 -9.24 -14.74
C ASP A 89 32.23 -7.98 -15.59
N ASP A 90 31.23 -7.11 -15.71
CA ASP A 90 31.31 -5.82 -16.43
C ASP A 90 32.08 -4.73 -15.63
N TRP A 91 32.93 -5.13 -14.67
CA TRP A 91 33.73 -4.24 -13.81
C TRP A 91 32.91 -3.25 -12.97
N SER A 92 31.60 -3.40 -12.93
CA SER A 92 30.71 -2.62 -12.07
C SER A 92 30.87 -3.06 -10.61
N LYS A 93 31.06 -2.11 -9.70
CA LYS A 93 31.11 -2.42 -8.25
C LYS A 93 29.76 -2.98 -7.82
N ASN A 94 29.75 -4.22 -7.33
CA ASN A 94 28.57 -4.80 -6.69
C ASN A 94 28.12 -3.91 -5.52
N HIS A 95 26.79 -3.82 -5.32
CA HIS A 95 26.26 -3.18 -4.12
C HIS A 95 26.69 -4.00 -2.89
N THR A 96 27.58 -3.44 -2.08
CA THR A 96 28.08 -4.06 -0.85
C THR A 96 27.48 -3.33 0.34
N PHE A 97 26.83 -4.08 1.23
CA PHE A 97 26.42 -3.57 2.54
C PHE A 97 27.63 -3.53 3.47
N PHE A 98 27.82 -2.42 4.20
CA PHE A 98 28.95 -2.26 5.10
C PHE A 98 28.68 -2.89 6.47
N SER A 99 27.41 -3.05 6.85
CA SER A 99 27.00 -3.72 8.09
C SER A 99 25.81 -4.67 7.91
N PRO A 100 25.69 -5.72 8.75
CA PRO A 100 24.49 -6.56 8.79
C PRO A 100 23.21 -5.74 9.02
N LYS A 101 23.30 -4.67 9.82
CA LYS A 101 22.18 -3.76 10.09
C LYS A 101 21.69 -3.07 8.82
N GLU A 102 22.59 -2.56 7.98
CA GLU A 102 22.24 -1.96 6.69
C GLU A 102 21.58 -2.97 5.74
N PHE A 103 22.06 -4.21 5.72
CA PHE A 103 21.46 -5.27 4.92
C PHE A 103 20.00 -5.54 5.34
N PHE A 104 19.75 -5.72 6.64
CA PHE A 104 18.39 -5.94 7.16
C PHE A 104 17.51 -4.69 7.03
N ARG A 105 18.08 -3.49 7.10
CA ARG A 105 17.37 -2.23 6.82
C ARG A 105 16.89 -2.16 5.37
N GLY A 106 17.74 -2.56 4.42
CA GLY A 106 17.38 -2.65 3.01
C GLY A 106 16.18 -3.57 2.80
N GLN A 107 16.25 -4.79 3.33
CA GLN A 107 15.16 -5.76 3.25
C GLN A 107 13.87 -5.26 3.91
N TYR A 108 13.98 -4.63 5.07
CA TYR A 108 12.85 -4.08 5.80
C TYR A 108 12.08 -3.06 4.96
N PHE A 109 12.79 -2.08 4.37
CA PHE A 109 12.15 -1.06 3.54
C PHE A 109 11.65 -1.60 2.21
N GLU A 110 12.39 -2.53 1.59
CA GLU A 110 11.96 -3.16 0.33
C GLU A 110 10.59 -3.83 0.51
N VAL A 111 10.41 -4.62 1.58
CA VAL A 111 9.12 -5.28 1.86
C VAL A 111 8.00 -4.27 2.06
N LEU A 112 8.24 -3.20 2.81
CA LEU A 112 7.23 -2.15 3.05
C LEU A 112 6.86 -1.42 1.75
N ASP A 113 7.85 -1.10 0.92
CA ASP A 113 7.65 -0.38 -0.35
C ASP A 113 6.90 -1.24 -1.36
N VAL A 114 7.26 -2.52 -1.49
CA VAL A 114 6.54 -3.49 -2.34
C VAL A 114 5.10 -3.62 -1.88
N LEU A 115 4.86 -3.83 -0.58
CA LEU A 115 3.49 -4.00 -0.09
C LEU A 115 2.64 -2.75 -0.33
N LYS A 116 3.17 -1.57 0.00
CA LYS A 116 2.51 -0.30 -0.25
C LYS A 116 2.20 -0.13 -1.74
N GLY A 117 3.17 -0.44 -2.60
CA GLY A 117 3.01 -0.39 -4.05
C GLY A 117 1.86 -1.27 -4.53
N GLU A 118 1.78 -2.51 -4.05
CA GLU A 118 0.72 -3.45 -4.43
C GLU A 118 -0.67 -3.03 -3.92
N LEU A 119 -0.77 -2.51 -2.69
CA LEU A 119 -2.03 -1.96 -2.16
C LEU A 119 -2.52 -0.78 -2.99
N ILE A 120 -1.64 0.15 -3.33
CA ILE A 120 -1.99 1.31 -4.17
C ILE A 120 -2.37 0.84 -5.57
N ARG A 121 -1.57 -0.03 -6.20
CA ARG A 121 -1.83 -0.55 -7.55
C ARG A 121 -3.18 -1.26 -7.68
N ARG A 122 -3.65 -1.91 -6.61
CA ARG A 122 -4.94 -2.60 -6.61
C ARG A 122 -6.14 -1.65 -6.46
N PHE A 123 -6.02 -0.62 -5.62
CA PHE A 123 -7.16 0.24 -5.26
C PHE A 123 -7.16 1.62 -5.95
N ASP A 124 -6.06 2.02 -6.58
CA ASP A 124 -5.96 3.22 -7.43
C ASP A 124 -6.20 2.88 -8.91
N GLN A 125 -7.17 2.00 -9.16
CA GLN A 125 -7.57 1.61 -10.51
C GLN A 125 -8.73 2.48 -11.01
N PRO A 126 -8.78 2.85 -12.31
CA PRO A 126 -9.88 3.63 -12.86
C PRO A 126 -11.25 3.00 -12.61
N THR A 127 -11.37 1.68 -12.72
CA THR A 127 -12.60 0.94 -12.47
C THR A 127 -13.08 1.08 -11.03
N PHE A 128 -12.17 1.04 -10.06
CA PHE A 128 -12.52 1.23 -8.65
C PHE A 128 -12.95 2.68 -8.36
N ALA A 129 -12.35 3.66 -9.06
CA ALA A 129 -12.77 5.05 -8.97
C ALA A 129 -14.21 5.27 -9.50
N ILE A 130 -14.60 4.56 -10.57
CA ILE A 130 -15.98 4.58 -11.09
C ILE A 130 -16.95 3.99 -10.07
N LEU A 131 -16.64 2.81 -9.52
CA LEU A 131 -17.46 2.16 -8.48
C LEU A 131 -17.71 3.10 -7.30
N ARG A 132 -16.65 3.74 -6.81
CA ARG A 132 -16.72 4.72 -5.72
C ARG A 132 -17.60 5.92 -6.07
N GLU A 133 -17.53 6.42 -7.29
CA GLU A 133 -18.35 7.56 -7.72
C GLU A 133 -19.82 7.16 -7.86
N MET A 134 -20.11 5.96 -8.38
CA MET A 134 -21.46 5.42 -8.43
C MET A 134 -22.06 5.28 -7.03
N GLU A 135 -21.32 4.70 -6.08
CA GLU A 135 -21.74 4.58 -4.69
C GLU A 135 -22.04 5.96 -4.07
N LYS A 136 -21.13 6.92 -4.29
CA LYS A 136 -21.30 8.29 -3.80
C LYS A 136 -22.57 8.95 -4.37
N ILE A 137 -22.83 8.80 -5.66
CA ILE A 137 -24.03 9.35 -6.31
C ILE A 137 -25.29 8.75 -5.68
N LEU A 138 -25.32 7.43 -5.45
CA LEU A 138 -26.46 6.77 -4.82
C LEU A 138 -26.71 7.31 -3.40
N ILE A 139 -25.66 7.41 -2.58
CA ILE A 139 -25.74 7.93 -1.21
C ILE A 139 -26.19 9.40 -1.22
N ASP A 140 -25.63 10.24 -2.08
CA ASP A 140 -25.97 11.66 -2.15
C ASP A 140 -27.40 11.88 -2.67
N SER A 141 -27.88 11.02 -3.58
CA SER A 141 -29.27 11.01 -4.07
C SER A 141 -30.27 10.70 -2.96
N CYS A 142 -29.98 9.67 -2.15
CA CYS A 142 -30.83 9.28 -1.02
C CYS A 142 -30.86 10.35 0.08
N ASN A 143 -29.80 11.15 0.20
CA ASN A 143 -29.69 12.24 1.17
C ASN A 143 -30.20 13.61 0.64
N GLU A 144 -30.92 13.63 -0.48
CA GLU A 144 -31.48 14.84 -1.12
C GLU A 144 -30.45 15.94 -1.44
N LYS A 145 -29.18 15.58 -1.61
CA LYS A 145 -28.15 16.54 -2.02
C LYS A 145 -28.24 16.82 -3.51
N ASN A 146 -27.95 18.06 -3.92
CA ASN A 146 -27.85 18.42 -5.33
C ASN A 146 -26.67 17.67 -5.98
N ILE A 147 -26.95 16.74 -6.88
CA ILE A 147 -25.94 15.91 -7.55
C ILE A 147 -25.32 16.72 -8.68
N VAL A 148 -24.07 17.14 -8.51
CA VAL A 148 -23.28 17.76 -9.58
C VAL A 148 -22.46 16.67 -10.26
N PHE A 149 -22.84 16.27 -11.48
CA PHE A 149 -22.03 15.36 -12.29
C PHE A 149 -20.78 16.07 -12.82
N ILE A 150 -19.62 15.80 -12.23
CA ILE A 150 -18.34 16.27 -12.75
C ILE A 150 -17.75 15.17 -13.64
N TYR A 151 -18.05 15.23 -14.94
CA TYR A 151 -17.35 14.41 -15.93
C TYR A 151 -15.88 14.88 -16.03
N ARG A 152 -14.97 14.16 -15.37
CA ARG A 152 -13.52 14.33 -15.58
C ARG A 152 -13.12 13.64 -16.89
N ASN A 153 -13.37 14.32 -18.02
CA ASN A 153 -12.88 13.87 -19.31
C ASN A 153 -11.34 13.98 -19.34
N LYS A 154 -10.63 12.85 -19.28
CA LYS A 154 -9.17 12.79 -19.50
C LYS A 154 -8.82 12.58 -20.99
N ASN A 155 -9.61 13.12 -21.91
CA ASN A 155 -9.28 13.11 -23.33
C ASN A 155 -8.59 14.45 -23.70
N PRO A 156 -7.30 14.45 -24.10
CA PRO A 156 -6.54 15.68 -24.37
C PRO A 156 -7.06 16.48 -25.59
N VAL A 157 -7.97 15.90 -26.39
CA VAL A 157 -8.53 16.55 -27.59
C VAL A 157 -9.66 17.54 -27.23
N CYS A 158 -10.33 17.41 -26.08
CA CYS A 158 -11.50 18.24 -25.73
C CYS A 158 -11.18 19.49 -24.88
N GLN A 159 -9.93 19.68 -24.43
CA GLN A 159 -9.56 20.83 -23.58
C GLN A 159 -9.52 22.18 -24.32
N GLN A 160 -9.63 22.20 -25.65
CA GLN A 160 -9.60 23.44 -26.44
C GLN A 160 -10.97 24.12 -26.60
N LEU A 161 -12.06 23.48 -26.17
CA LEU A 161 -13.41 24.02 -26.29
C LEU A 161 -14.01 24.13 -24.90
N GLY A 162 -13.83 25.28 -24.25
CA GLY A 162 -14.25 25.58 -22.88
C GLY A 162 -15.77 25.58 -22.63
N TYR A 163 -16.44 24.46 -22.89
CA TYR A 163 -17.84 24.26 -22.59
C TYR A 163 -18.00 23.47 -21.29
N LYS A 164 -18.31 24.17 -20.20
CA LYS A 164 -18.99 23.57 -19.05
C LYS A 164 -20.44 23.34 -19.45
N GLN A 165 -20.79 22.10 -19.81
CA GLN A 165 -22.21 21.72 -19.90
C GLN A 165 -22.70 21.41 -18.48
N THR A 166 -23.37 22.38 -17.86
CA THR A 166 -24.19 22.19 -16.66
C THR A 166 -25.57 21.70 -17.08
N TYR A 167 -25.89 20.44 -16.78
CA TYR A 167 -27.26 19.93 -16.90
C TYR A 167 -27.97 20.13 -15.55
N HIS A 168 -28.95 21.03 -15.54
CA HIS A 168 -29.91 21.14 -14.45
C HIS A 168 -31.02 20.10 -14.66
N SER A 169 -31.08 19.08 -13.82
CA SER A 169 -32.25 18.21 -13.75
C SER A 169 -33.36 18.95 -12.99
N THR A 170 -34.22 19.66 -13.71
CA THR A 170 -35.46 20.21 -13.15
C THR A 170 -36.39 19.06 -12.77
N ARG A 171 -36.61 18.86 -11.45
CA ARG A 171 -37.74 18.07 -10.94
C ARG A 171 -39.03 18.79 -11.34
N ASN A 172 -39.65 18.39 -12.44
CA ASN A 172 -41.06 18.67 -12.65
C ASN A 172 -41.88 17.73 -11.77
N ALA A 173 -42.55 18.31 -10.79
CA ALA A 173 -43.57 17.66 -9.99
C ALA A 173 -44.67 17.10 -10.90
N ILE A 174 -44.78 15.78 -10.97
CA ILE A 174 -45.99 15.12 -11.47
C ILE A 174 -46.96 15.11 -10.28
N LYS A 175 -47.90 16.06 -10.28
CA LYS A 175 -49.12 15.98 -9.47
C LYS A 175 -49.93 14.79 -10.00
N CYS A 176 -50.11 13.75 -9.20
CA CYS A 176 -51.16 12.77 -9.42
C CYS A 176 -52.50 13.41 -9.03
N HIS A 177 -53.44 13.39 -9.96
CA HIS A 177 -54.86 13.73 -9.77
C HIS A 177 -55.61 12.55 -9.17
#